data_AF-A0A0D8P9H9-F1
#
_entry.id   AF-A0A0D8P9H9-F1
#
_cell.length_a   1.000
_cell.length_b   1.000
_cell.length_c   1.000
_cell.angle_alpha   90.00
_cell.angle_beta   90.00
_cell.angle_gamma   90.00
#
_symmetry.space_group_name_H-M   'P 1'
#
loop_
_entity.id
_entity.type
_entity.pdbx_description
1 polymer ?
#
loop_
_entity_poly.entity_id
_entity_poly.type
_entity_poly.pdbx_seq_one_letter_code
_entity_poly.pdbx_strand_id
1 'polypeptide(L)'
;MNIKQQQSHQKILLASLFIVTNGYASYANADTIAPSTLNNSLNYTSTNTLLLEQYKDNFVLPFYYTQSPNHKEYQSIIPEDGKLSKYNVNFQISLKYRLFSGVLTDNDQLYFAYTQRSNWQAYASSAFFRDTEYEPSVFWTFPTQTTYTNGFQYAGSTFGLVHQSNGRGGEQERSWNRAFVDMTFKKDALTFSIKPWVRLNFGAKDYNKDINNYLGYGRVSMNWNINGKSMLTFTVRNALESGFSRGYEKVTLNFPIYKRLRGYLIFESGYGISISDYNHYDNAGGIGFSF
;
A
#
# COMPACT_ATOMS: atom_id res chain seq x y z
N MET A 1 -41.31 4.61 28.68
CA MET A 1 -41.62 4.72 27.23
C MET A 1 -40.32 5.12 26.53
N ASN A 2 -39.80 4.25 25.66
CA ASN A 2 -38.41 4.23 25.19
C ASN A 2 -38.10 5.38 24.21
N ILE A 3 -37.03 6.14 24.50
CA ILE A 3 -36.42 7.11 23.58
C ILE A 3 -35.31 6.37 22.83
N LYS A 4 -35.49 6.15 21.51
CA LYS A 4 -34.43 5.61 20.65
C LYS A 4 -33.36 6.69 20.44
N GLN A 5 -32.17 6.46 21.00
CA GLN A 5 -30.96 7.19 20.61
C GLN A 5 -30.55 6.75 19.21
N GLN A 6 -30.69 7.65 18.24
CA GLN A 6 -30.18 7.48 16.89
C GLN A 6 -28.69 7.82 16.91
N GLN A 7 -27.82 6.80 16.91
CA GLN A 7 -26.38 7.02 16.78
C GLN A 7 -26.08 7.50 15.35
N SER A 8 -25.76 8.79 15.26
CA SER A 8 -25.17 9.41 14.08
C SER A 8 -23.73 8.89 13.92
N HIS A 9 -23.48 8.07 12.89
CA HIS A 9 -22.12 7.76 12.47
C HIS A 9 -21.58 8.94 11.68
N GLN A 10 -20.79 9.80 12.32
CA GLN A 10 -20.00 10.80 11.60
C GLN A 10 -18.95 10.08 10.73
N LYS A 11 -19.13 10.15 9.41
CA LYS A 11 -18.09 9.84 8.44
C LYS A 11 -17.08 10.98 8.48
N ILE A 12 -15.95 10.77 9.14
CA ILE A 12 -14.83 11.72 9.08
C ILE A 12 -14.11 11.44 7.76
N LEU A 13 -14.39 12.26 6.74
CA LEU A 13 -13.45 12.41 5.64
C LEU A 13 -12.25 13.18 6.17
N LEU A 14 -11.04 12.64 6.01
CA LEU A 14 -9.78 13.37 6.24
C LEU A 14 -9.51 14.33 5.07
N ALA A 15 -10.50 15.17 4.75
CA ALA A 15 -10.39 16.21 3.74
C ALA A 15 -9.96 17.54 4.38
N SER A 16 -8.77 17.58 5.00
CA SER A 16 -8.04 18.84 5.26
C SER A 16 -6.72 18.57 5.94
N LEU A 17 -5.61 18.80 5.22
CA LEU A 17 -4.36 19.17 5.86
C LEU A 17 -3.74 20.32 5.06
N PHE A 18 -4.13 21.55 5.43
CA PHE A 18 -3.29 22.72 5.22
C PHE A 18 -2.18 22.66 6.28
N ILE A 19 -0.93 22.47 5.87
CA ILE A 19 0.22 22.78 6.73
C ILE A 19 0.91 24.00 6.12
N VAL A 20 0.68 25.15 6.76
CA VAL A 20 1.51 26.34 6.61
C VAL A 20 2.77 26.11 7.45
N THR A 21 3.94 26.21 6.83
CA THR A 21 5.16 26.52 7.59
C THR A 21 5.78 27.77 6.99
N ASN A 22 5.76 28.85 7.76
CA ASN A 22 6.63 30.00 7.56
C ASN A 22 7.95 29.70 8.28
N GLY A 23 9.06 29.79 7.55
CA GLY A 23 10.40 29.71 8.10
C GLY A 23 11.39 30.36 7.14
N TYR A 24 11.81 31.57 7.46
CA TYR A 24 12.86 32.31 6.77
C TYR A 24 14.26 31.90 7.26
N ALA A 25 15.26 32.17 6.39
CA ALA A 25 16.72 32.21 6.60
C ALA A 25 17.47 30.86 6.49
N SER A 26 18.65 30.75 5.86
CA SER A 26 19.52 31.65 5.08
C SER A 26 20.48 30.78 4.24
N TYR A 27 20.97 31.32 3.13
CA TYR A 27 21.92 30.67 2.22
C TYR A 27 23.33 30.53 2.83
N ALA A 28 23.93 29.36 2.69
CA ALA A 28 25.39 29.16 2.64
C ALA A 28 25.69 28.05 1.62
N ASN A 29 26.43 28.40 0.57
CA ASN A 29 26.99 27.46 -0.41
C ASN A 29 28.27 26.79 0.14
N ALA A 30 28.62 25.68 -0.52
CA ALA A 30 29.87 24.89 -0.45
C ALA A 30 29.81 23.68 0.49
N ASP A 31 29.54 22.48 -0.05
CA ASP A 31 30.59 21.64 -0.63
C ASP A 31 30.02 20.33 -1.19
N THR A 32 30.61 19.89 -2.30
CA THR A 32 30.34 18.62 -2.98
C THR A 32 30.58 17.44 -2.05
N ILE A 33 29.50 16.86 -1.51
CA ILE A 33 29.56 15.55 -0.85
C ILE A 33 29.07 14.50 -1.86
N ALA A 34 30.05 13.73 -2.35
CA ALA A 34 29.86 12.48 -3.08
C ALA A 34 28.82 11.58 -2.37
N PRO A 35 28.06 10.76 -3.12
CA PRO A 35 26.94 10.00 -2.57
C PRO A 35 27.40 9.12 -1.41
N SER A 36 26.70 9.29 -0.28
CA SER A 36 26.90 8.56 0.97
C SER A 36 27.27 7.09 0.73
N THR A 37 28.48 6.74 1.16
CA THR A 37 28.97 5.37 1.32
C THR A 37 28.12 4.66 2.37
N LEU A 38 27.01 4.07 1.89
CA LEU A 38 26.17 3.11 2.59
C LEU A 38 27.02 1.86 2.89
N ASN A 39 27.33 1.64 4.17
CA ASN A 39 27.89 0.38 4.64
C ASN A 39 26.87 -0.76 4.47
N ASN A 40 26.92 -1.36 3.29
CA ASN A 40 26.54 -2.73 3.01
C ASN A 40 27.73 -3.38 2.32
N SER A 41 28.65 -3.98 3.07
CA SER A 41 29.54 -4.99 2.49
C SER A 41 28.77 -6.32 2.35
N LEU A 42 27.73 -6.27 1.53
CA LEU A 42 27.46 -7.31 0.55
C LEU A 42 27.65 -6.57 -0.76
N ASN A 43 28.67 -6.90 -1.55
CA ASN A 43 28.95 -6.20 -2.82
C ASN A 43 27.70 -6.20 -3.73
N TYR A 44 27.03 -5.06 -3.90
CA TYR A 44 25.98 -4.84 -4.93
C TYR A 44 26.55 -4.21 -6.21
N THR A 45 27.87 -4.16 -6.35
CA THR A 45 28.55 -4.29 -7.64
C THR A 45 28.61 -5.74 -8.12
N SER A 46 28.06 -6.70 -7.35
CA SER A 46 27.93 -8.04 -7.87
C SER A 46 26.90 -8.03 -8.99
N THR A 47 27.32 -8.60 -10.10
CA THR A 47 26.54 -9.15 -11.20
C THR A 47 25.55 -10.25 -10.74
N ASN A 48 25.15 -10.26 -9.47
CA ASN A 48 24.36 -11.31 -8.86
C ASN A 48 22.87 -11.08 -9.12
N THR A 49 22.43 -11.62 -10.25
CA THR A 49 21.07 -11.61 -10.77
C THR A 49 20.06 -12.39 -9.90
N LEU A 50 20.48 -12.98 -8.77
CA LEU A 50 19.66 -13.86 -7.92
C LEU A 50 19.07 -13.19 -6.65
N LEU A 51 19.22 -11.88 -6.47
CA LEU A 51 18.80 -11.21 -5.24
C LEU A 51 17.31 -10.83 -5.26
N LEU A 52 16.59 -11.22 -4.21
CA LEU A 52 15.23 -10.72 -3.95
C LEU A 52 15.31 -9.28 -3.47
N GLU A 53 14.62 -8.39 -4.17
CA GLU A 53 14.50 -6.97 -3.85
C GLU A 53 13.16 -6.67 -3.17
N GLN A 54 13.08 -5.59 -2.40
CA GLN A 54 11.81 -5.09 -1.88
C GLN A 54 10.92 -4.55 -3.02
N TYR A 55 9.62 -4.87 -2.99
CA TYR A 55 8.64 -4.32 -3.95
C TYR A 55 7.77 -3.21 -3.34
N LYS A 56 6.98 -3.53 -2.32
CA LYS A 56 6.25 -2.57 -1.46
C LYS A 56 6.87 -2.56 -0.07
N ASP A 57 6.33 -1.76 0.85
CA ASP A 57 6.79 -1.74 2.24
C ASP A 57 6.74 -3.15 2.88
N ASN A 58 7.86 -3.60 3.45
CA ASN A 58 7.88 -4.73 4.36
C ASN A 58 7.74 -4.21 5.78
N PHE A 59 6.75 -4.70 6.53
CA PHE A 59 6.50 -4.20 7.87
C PHE A 59 5.86 -5.25 8.79
N VAL A 60 5.97 -5.01 10.09
CA VAL A 60 5.22 -5.68 11.15
C VAL A 60 4.70 -4.62 12.10
N LEU A 61 3.40 -4.66 12.37
CA LEU A 61 2.67 -3.79 13.29
C LEU A 61 2.12 -4.65 14.41
N PRO A 62 2.82 -4.76 15.55
CA PRO A 62 2.29 -5.46 16.71
C PRO A 62 0.97 -4.85 17.18
N PHE A 63 0.83 -3.52 17.06
CA PHE A 63 -0.38 -2.81 17.44
C PHE A 63 -1.08 -2.27 16.19
N TYR A 64 -2.08 -2.98 15.70
CA TYR A 64 -2.97 -2.53 14.64
C TYR A 64 -4.43 -2.58 15.11
N TYR A 65 -5.11 -1.44 15.03
CA TYR A 65 -6.47 -1.23 15.48
C TYR A 65 -7.42 -1.08 14.30
N THR A 66 -8.61 -1.68 14.40
CA THR A 66 -9.74 -1.53 13.46
C THR A 66 -10.97 -1.05 14.21
N GLN A 67 -11.61 0.03 13.76
CA GLN A 67 -12.75 0.63 14.46
C GLN A 67 -14.01 -0.24 14.39
N SER A 68 -14.25 -0.84 13.23
CA SER A 68 -15.44 -1.59 12.85
C SER A 68 -15.04 -2.92 12.20
N PRO A 69 -14.64 -3.95 12.97
CA PRO A 69 -14.34 -5.27 12.40
C PRO A 69 -15.55 -5.88 11.66
N ASN A 70 -15.32 -6.47 10.49
CA ASN A 70 -16.39 -7.05 9.66
C ASN A 70 -16.84 -8.44 10.13
N HIS A 71 -17.70 -8.49 11.15
CA HIS A 71 -18.18 -9.77 11.71
C HIS A 71 -18.89 -10.67 10.68
N LYS A 72 -19.58 -10.09 9.70
CA LYS A 72 -20.33 -10.85 8.69
C LYS A 72 -19.39 -11.65 7.78
N GLU A 73 -18.33 -11.02 7.31
CA GLU A 73 -17.35 -11.69 6.41
C GLU A 73 -16.56 -12.78 7.13
N TYR A 74 -16.23 -12.57 8.41
CA TYR A 74 -15.35 -13.46 9.17
C TYR A 74 -16.10 -14.47 10.05
N GLN A 75 -17.44 -14.54 9.98
CA GLN A 75 -18.25 -15.36 10.88
C GLN A 75 -17.80 -16.82 10.98
N SER A 76 -17.36 -17.42 9.86
CA SER A 76 -16.95 -18.83 9.81
C SER A 76 -15.61 -19.14 10.49
N ILE A 77 -14.84 -18.11 10.87
CA ILE A 77 -13.52 -18.27 11.51
C ILE A 77 -13.44 -17.62 12.88
N ILE A 78 -14.50 -16.93 13.32
CA ILE A 78 -14.57 -16.37 14.66
C ILE A 78 -14.69 -17.55 15.66
N PRO A 79 -13.88 -17.58 16.74
CA PRO A 79 -13.98 -18.61 17.77
C PRO A 79 -15.36 -18.66 18.44
N GLU A 80 -15.65 -19.74 19.16
CA GLU A 80 -16.97 -19.96 19.80
C GLU A 80 -17.41 -18.84 20.76
N ASP A 81 -16.47 -18.06 21.31
CA ASP A 81 -16.77 -16.90 22.14
C ASP A 81 -17.37 -15.70 21.36
N GLY A 82 -17.42 -15.80 20.03
CA GLY A 82 -18.05 -14.83 19.12
C GLY A 82 -17.29 -13.51 18.98
N LYS A 83 -16.09 -13.39 19.51
CA LYS A 83 -15.39 -12.10 19.62
C LYS A 83 -14.34 -11.92 18.52
N LEU A 84 -14.56 -10.92 17.67
CA LEU A 84 -13.53 -10.40 16.77
C LEU A 84 -12.85 -9.21 17.44
N SER A 85 -11.56 -9.31 17.73
CA SER A 85 -10.84 -8.23 18.38
C SER A 85 -10.66 -7.05 17.44
N LYS A 86 -10.78 -5.84 18.01
CA LYS A 86 -10.40 -4.60 17.34
C LYS A 86 -8.88 -4.46 17.20
N TYR A 87 -8.10 -5.19 18.00
CA TYR A 87 -6.64 -5.19 17.96
C TYR A 87 -6.12 -6.48 17.35
N ASN A 88 -5.18 -6.36 16.42
CA ASN A 88 -4.50 -7.47 15.78
C ASN A 88 -3.04 -7.10 15.46
N VAL A 89 -2.25 -8.11 15.11
CA VAL A 89 -0.95 -7.90 14.48
C VAL A 89 -1.17 -7.82 12.97
N ASN A 90 -0.73 -6.73 12.34
CA ASN A 90 -0.78 -6.56 10.89
C ASN A 90 0.64 -6.60 10.33
N PHE A 91 0.90 -7.42 9.32
CA PHE A 91 2.21 -7.45 8.69
C PHE A 91 2.11 -7.62 7.18
N GLN A 92 3.14 -7.16 6.46
CA GLN A 92 3.26 -7.31 5.03
C GLN A 92 4.68 -7.73 4.65
N ILE A 93 4.76 -8.71 3.75
CA ILE A 93 5.98 -9.11 3.06
C ILE A 93 5.78 -8.84 1.58
N SER A 94 6.70 -8.11 0.95
CA SER A 94 6.60 -7.70 -0.45
C SER A 94 7.97 -7.71 -1.11
N LEU A 95 8.15 -8.68 -2.00
CA LEU A 95 9.42 -8.95 -2.67
C LEU A 95 9.22 -8.98 -4.18
N LYS A 96 10.25 -8.61 -4.92
CA LYS A 96 10.33 -8.76 -6.38
C LYS A 96 11.65 -9.39 -6.78
N TYR A 97 11.61 -10.08 -7.91
CA TYR A 97 12.72 -10.72 -8.56
C TYR A 97 12.80 -10.23 -10.01
N ARG A 98 13.99 -9.80 -10.43
CA ARG A 98 14.20 -9.33 -11.80
C ARG A 98 14.37 -10.52 -12.74
N LEU A 99 13.44 -10.67 -13.68
CA LEU A 99 13.46 -11.73 -14.68
C LEU A 99 14.38 -11.37 -15.85
N PHE A 100 14.22 -10.15 -16.38
CA PHE A 100 14.99 -9.64 -17.51
C PHE A 100 15.30 -8.17 -17.34
N SER A 101 16.32 -7.70 -18.06
CA SER A 101 16.68 -6.28 -18.17
C SER A 101 17.21 -6.02 -19.58
N GLY A 102 16.93 -4.87 -20.16
CA GLY A 102 17.53 -4.47 -21.43
C GLY A 102 16.95 -5.16 -22.66
N VAL A 103 15.68 -5.59 -22.62
CA VAL A 103 15.07 -6.39 -23.70
C VAL A 103 14.43 -5.50 -24.76
N LEU A 104 13.67 -4.47 -24.37
CA LEU A 104 13.02 -3.53 -25.29
C LEU A 104 13.68 -2.15 -25.31
N THR A 105 14.35 -1.74 -24.23
CA THR A 105 15.13 -0.49 -24.13
C THR A 105 16.35 -0.73 -23.26
N ASP A 106 17.38 0.10 -23.31
CA ASP A 106 18.62 -0.14 -22.53
C ASP A 106 18.42 -0.31 -21.01
N ASN A 107 17.33 0.23 -20.45
CA ASN A 107 17.08 0.25 -19.01
C ASN A 107 15.73 -0.35 -18.59
N ASP A 108 15.00 -1.01 -19.51
CA ASP A 108 13.75 -1.67 -19.13
C ASP A 108 14.02 -2.90 -18.27
N GLN A 109 13.07 -3.24 -17.41
CA GLN A 109 13.22 -4.35 -16.47
C GLN A 109 11.88 -5.08 -16.29
N LEU A 110 11.90 -6.40 -16.47
CA LEU A 110 10.76 -7.27 -16.19
C LEU A 110 10.94 -7.89 -14.80
N TYR A 111 9.88 -7.83 -13.99
CA TYR A 111 9.85 -8.36 -12.64
C TYR A 111 8.71 -9.35 -12.46
N PHE A 112 8.98 -10.40 -11.69
CA PHE A 112 7.97 -11.10 -10.92
C PHE A 112 7.99 -10.55 -9.49
N ALA A 113 6.83 -10.36 -8.87
CA ALA A 113 6.74 -9.93 -7.49
C ALA A 113 5.62 -10.63 -6.74
N TYR A 114 5.79 -10.72 -5.43
CA TYR A 114 4.83 -11.30 -4.53
C TYR A 114 4.66 -10.39 -3.32
N THR A 115 3.43 -9.99 -3.04
CA THR A 115 3.05 -9.30 -1.81
C THR A 115 2.07 -10.16 -1.03
N GLN A 116 2.28 -10.29 0.26
CA GLN A 116 1.33 -10.89 1.19
C GLN A 116 1.09 -9.94 2.35
N ARG A 117 -0.17 -9.68 2.69
CA ARG A 117 -0.57 -8.90 3.86
C ARG A 117 -1.47 -9.75 4.76
N SER A 118 -1.17 -9.81 6.05
CA SER A 118 -1.92 -10.64 7.00
C SER A 118 -2.39 -9.84 8.21
N ASN A 119 -3.62 -10.14 8.65
CA ASN A 119 -4.24 -9.63 9.87
C ASN A 119 -4.40 -10.79 10.86
N TRP A 120 -3.54 -10.84 11.88
CA TRP A 120 -3.49 -11.92 12.85
C TRP A 120 -4.10 -11.51 14.19
N GLN A 121 -5.17 -12.19 14.60
CA GLN A 121 -5.85 -12.00 15.89
C GLN A 121 -5.02 -12.62 17.04
N ALA A 122 -3.77 -12.19 17.18
CA ALA A 122 -2.82 -12.70 18.15
C ALA A 122 -3.26 -12.50 19.62
N TYR A 123 -4.12 -11.51 19.85
CA TYR A 123 -4.60 -11.11 21.17
C TYR A 123 -6.02 -11.62 21.49
N ALA A 124 -6.62 -12.42 20.61
CA ALA A 124 -7.91 -13.04 20.87
C ALA A 124 -7.77 -14.25 21.82
N SER A 125 -8.89 -14.77 22.31
CA SER A 125 -8.95 -15.96 23.18
C SER A 125 -8.30 -17.20 22.55
N SER A 126 -8.37 -17.30 21.21
CA SER A 126 -7.61 -18.23 20.39
C SER A 126 -6.94 -17.45 19.26
N ALA A 127 -5.67 -17.76 18.96
CA ALA A 127 -4.91 -17.05 17.95
C ALA A 127 -5.22 -17.58 16.54
N PHE A 128 -5.83 -16.76 15.69
CA PHE A 128 -6.16 -17.12 14.31
C PHE A 128 -5.92 -15.96 13.34
N PHE A 129 -5.72 -16.26 12.06
CA PHE A 129 -5.66 -15.22 11.03
C PHE A 129 -7.07 -14.78 10.67
N ARG A 130 -7.39 -13.51 10.93
CA ARG A 130 -8.63 -12.90 10.47
C ARG A 130 -8.64 -12.81 8.96
N ASP A 131 -7.51 -12.49 8.33
CA ASP A 131 -7.40 -12.35 6.88
C ASP A 131 -5.95 -12.48 6.43
N THR A 132 -5.73 -13.06 5.26
CA THR A 132 -4.43 -13.06 4.57
C THR A 132 -4.68 -12.84 3.09
N GLU A 133 -4.04 -11.81 2.55
CA GLU A 133 -4.12 -11.46 1.13
C GLU A 133 -2.86 -11.92 0.41
N TYR A 134 -3.04 -12.50 -0.76
CA TYR A 134 -2.01 -12.97 -1.67
C TYR A 134 -2.08 -12.13 -2.94
N GLU A 135 -1.02 -11.38 -3.25
CA GLU A 135 -0.96 -10.48 -4.40
C GLU A 135 0.32 -10.71 -5.24
N PRO A 136 0.37 -11.80 -6.05
CA PRO A 136 1.41 -11.98 -7.05
C PRO A 136 1.21 -11.04 -8.25
N SER A 137 2.31 -10.57 -8.82
CA SER A 137 2.30 -9.70 -10.01
C SER A 137 3.48 -9.97 -10.93
N VAL A 138 3.28 -9.73 -12.21
CA VAL A 138 4.34 -9.65 -13.22
C VAL A 138 4.23 -8.29 -13.88
N PHE A 139 5.32 -7.54 -13.92
CA PHE A 139 5.29 -6.19 -14.46
C PHE A 139 6.62 -5.79 -15.10
N TRP A 140 6.52 -4.91 -16.08
CA TRP A 140 7.61 -4.39 -16.87
C TRP A 140 7.73 -2.89 -16.67
N THR A 141 8.89 -2.45 -16.20
CA THR A 141 9.19 -1.04 -15.94
C THR A 141 9.99 -0.45 -17.09
N PHE A 142 9.61 0.74 -17.54
CA PHE A 142 10.28 1.53 -18.57
C PHE A 142 10.69 2.87 -17.97
N PRO A 143 11.86 2.94 -17.31
CA PRO A 143 12.34 4.17 -16.70
C PRO A 143 12.73 5.20 -17.77
N THR A 144 12.53 6.48 -17.46
CA THR A 144 12.87 7.60 -18.34
C THR A 144 13.66 8.68 -17.59
N GLN A 145 14.51 9.40 -18.31
CA GLN A 145 15.26 10.55 -17.78
C GLN A 145 14.66 11.90 -18.23
N THR A 146 13.43 11.88 -18.75
CA THR A 146 12.75 13.05 -19.31
C THR A 146 12.45 14.07 -18.21
N THR A 147 13.18 15.18 -18.24
CA THR A 147 12.98 16.33 -17.36
C THR A 147 12.28 17.45 -18.12
N TYR A 148 11.19 17.95 -17.57
CA TYR A 148 10.42 19.10 -18.07
C TYR A 148 10.85 20.39 -17.36
N THR A 149 10.21 21.50 -17.70
CA THR A 149 10.46 22.80 -17.06
C THR A 149 10.23 22.73 -15.54
N ASN A 150 10.99 23.53 -14.78
CA ASN A 150 10.89 23.65 -13.32
C ASN A 150 11.18 22.36 -12.51
N GLY A 151 12.03 21.46 -13.03
CA GLY A 151 12.49 20.27 -12.29
C GLY A 151 11.45 19.16 -12.16
N PHE A 152 10.32 19.27 -12.87
CA PHE A 152 9.34 18.19 -12.96
C PHE A 152 9.86 17.11 -13.91
N GLN A 153 9.90 15.85 -13.47
CA GLN A 153 10.42 14.73 -14.23
C GLN A 153 9.35 13.66 -14.40
N TYR A 154 9.17 13.15 -15.62
CA TYR A 154 8.52 11.86 -15.81
C TYR A 154 9.56 10.76 -15.63
N ALA A 155 9.40 9.97 -14.57
CA ALA A 155 10.37 8.94 -14.18
C ALA A 155 10.16 7.61 -14.93
N GLY A 156 8.99 7.43 -15.55
CA GLY A 156 8.69 6.30 -16.40
C GLY A 156 7.32 5.68 -16.12
N SER A 157 7.05 4.58 -16.83
CA SER A 157 5.83 3.78 -16.69
C SER A 157 6.13 2.34 -16.33
N THR A 158 5.21 1.74 -15.57
CA THR A 158 5.21 0.30 -15.30
C THR A 158 3.91 -0.31 -15.82
N PHE A 159 4.01 -1.33 -16.65
CA PHE A 159 2.86 -2.09 -17.17
C PHE A 159 2.85 -3.46 -16.52
N GLY A 160 1.70 -3.96 -16.08
CA GLY A 160 1.71 -5.26 -15.42
C GLY A 160 0.37 -5.92 -15.26
N LEU A 161 0.45 -7.18 -14.88
CA LEU A 161 -0.65 -8.02 -14.47
C LEU A 161 -0.52 -8.31 -12.97
N VAL A 162 -1.62 -8.25 -12.26
CA VAL A 162 -1.69 -8.55 -10.84
C VAL A 162 -2.92 -9.38 -10.54
N HIS A 163 -2.72 -10.47 -9.81
CA HIS A 163 -3.78 -11.21 -9.15
C HIS A 163 -3.82 -10.79 -7.68
N GLN A 164 -4.99 -10.66 -7.08
CA GLN A 164 -5.13 -10.49 -5.65
C GLN A 164 -6.26 -11.40 -5.16
N SER A 165 -6.01 -12.17 -4.11
CA SER A 165 -7.02 -13.02 -3.47
C SER A 165 -6.79 -13.15 -1.98
N ASN A 166 -7.79 -13.65 -1.26
CA ASN A 166 -7.67 -13.99 0.17
C ASN A 166 -7.33 -15.48 0.42
N GLY A 167 -7.14 -16.27 -0.65
CA GLY A 167 -6.82 -17.69 -0.56
C GLY A 167 -7.92 -18.57 0.07
N ARG A 168 -9.13 -18.04 0.26
CA ARG A 168 -10.27 -18.80 0.79
C ARG A 168 -11.07 -19.44 -0.33
N GLY A 169 -11.75 -20.53 -0.02
CA GLY A 169 -12.72 -21.16 -0.91
C GLY A 169 -14.17 -20.89 -0.49
N GLY A 170 -15.11 -21.31 -1.33
CA GLY A 170 -16.54 -21.20 -1.04
C GLY A 170 -17.04 -19.76 -1.10
N GLU A 171 -18.08 -19.45 -0.34
CA GLU A 171 -18.72 -18.12 -0.36
C GLU A 171 -17.85 -17.01 0.28
N GLN A 172 -16.78 -17.37 0.98
CA GLN A 172 -15.76 -16.45 1.51
C GLN A 172 -14.61 -16.19 0.52
N GLU A 173 -14.60 -16.84 -0.65
CA GLU A 173 -13.60 -16.56 -1.67
C GLU A 173 -13.71 -15.10 -2.11
N ARG A 174 -12.58 -14.38 -2.08
CA ARG A 174 -12.48 -13.08 -2.71
C ARG A 174 -11.25 -13.07 -3.61
N SER A 175 -11.46 -12.73 -4.87
CA SER A 175 -10.39 -12.71 -5.86
C SER A 175 -10.70 -11.79 -7.04
N TRP A 176 -9.64 -11.25 -7.65
CA TRP A 176 -9.74 -10.49 -8.89
C TRP A 176 -8.38 -10.38 -9.57
N ASN A 177 -8.43 -10.18 -10.89
CA ASN A 177 -7.26 -10.00 -11.73
C ASN A 177 -7.32 -8.61 -12.36
N ARG A 178 -6.16 -7.97 -12.53
CA ARG A 178 -6.06 -6.65 -13.13
C ARG A 178 -4.87 -6.55 -14.08
N ALA A 179 -5.05 -5.86 -15.19
CA ALA A 179 -3.96 -5.22 -15.91
C ALA A 179 -3.85 -3.77 -15.44
N PHE A 180 -2.64 -3.24 -15.32
CA PHE A 180 -2.42 -1.87 -14.85
C PHE A 180 -1.31 -1.16 -15.62
N VAL A 181 -1.36 0.17 -15.54
CA VAL A 181 -0.25 1.07 -15.86
C VAL A 181 0.03 1.90 -14.61
N ASP A 182 1.28 2.08 -14.21
CA ASP A 182 1.67 2.99 -13.11
C ASP A 182 2.66 4.02 -13.67
N MET A 183 2.19 5.26 -13.83
CA MET A 183 2.97 6.39 -14.33
C MET A 183 3.56 7.14 -13.15
N THR A 184 4.88 7.25 -13.10
CA THR A 184 5.60 7.89 -11.99
C THR A 184 6.21 9.22 -12.41
N PHE A 185 6.03 10.23 -11.58
CA PHE A 185 6.53 11.58 -11.75
C PHE A 185 7.33 11.99 -10.51
N LYS A 186 8.33 12.84 -10.68
CA LYS A 186 9.17 13.34 -9.59
C LYS A 186 9.28 14.86 -9.67
N LYS A 187 9.34 15.51 -8.51
CA LYS A 187 9.68 16.92 -8.38
C LYS A 187 10.28 17.14 -7.00
N ASP A 188 11.53 17.58 -6.95
CA ASP A 188 12.26 17.81 -5.71
C ASP A 188 12.20 16.58 -4.78
N ALA A 189 11.68 16.75 -3.57
CA ALA A 189 11.49 15.68 -2.57
C ALA A 189 10.22 14.83 -2.77
N LEU A 190 9.41 15.12 -3.79
CA LEU A 190 8.14 14.47 -4.05
C LEU A 190 8.24 13.46 -5.20
N THR A 191 7.66 12.28 -4.98
CA THR A 191 7.37 11.31 -6.05
C THR A 191 5.86 11.08 -6.09
N PHE A 192 5.28 11.21 -7.26
CA PHE A 192 3.85 11.10 -7.50
C PHE A 192 3.58 9.95 -8.49
N SER A 193 2.48 9.23 -8.29
CA SER A 193 2.13 8.05 -9.10
C SER A 193 0.64 8.01 -9.37
N ILE A 194 0.27 7.81 -10.64
CA ILE A 194 -1.10 7.54 -11.07
C ILE A 194 -1.12 6.13 -11.64
N LYS A 195 -1.93 5.25 -11.03
CA LYS A 195 -2.01 3.84 -11.40
C LYS A 195 -3.43 3.45 -11.77
N PRO A 196 -3.89 3.66 -13.02
CA PRO A 196 -5.13 3.06 -13.51
C PRO A 196 -4.99 1.54 -13.67
N TRP A 197 -6.11 0.83 -13.57
CA TRP A 197 -6.21 -0.59 -13.88
C TRP A 197 -7.52 -0.93 -14.55
N VAL A 198 -7.51 -2.04 -15.29
CA VAL A 198 -8.71 -2.70 -15.81
C VAL A 198 -8.84 -4.07 -15.17
N ARG A 199 -10.05 -4.41 -14.72
CA ARG A 199 -10.36 -5.75 -14.21
C ARG A 199 -10.36 -6.75 -15.36
N LEU A 200 -9.66 -7.87 -15.18
CA LEU A 200 -9.60 -8.98 -16.12
C LEU A 200 -10.48 -10.12 -15.62
N ASN A 201 -11.20 -10.76 -16.54
CA ASN A 201 -11.98 -11.97 -16.27
C ASN A 201 -11.40 -13.14 -17.08
N PHE A 202 -11.02 -14.21 -16.37
CA PHE A 202 -10.46 -15.43 -16.96
C PHE A 202 -11.41 -16.63 -16.84
N GLY A 203 -12.72 -16.40 -16.65
CA GLY A 203 -13.75 -17.43 -16.65
C GLY A 203 -14.00 -18.12 -15.31
N ALA A 204 -13.25 -17.79 -14.25
CA ALA A 204 -13.53 -18.27 -12.90
C ALA A 204 -14.84 -17.67 -12.34
N LYS A 205 -15.47 -18.37 -11.39
CA LYS A 205 -16.65 -17.85 -10.68
C LYS A 205 -16.27 -16.55 -9.96
N ASP A 206 -17.07 -15.51 -10.17
CA ASP A 206 -16.85 -14.20 -9.57
C ASP A 206 -17.68 -14.04 -8.29
N TYR A 207 -17.02 -14.15 -7.14
CA TYR A 207 -17.61 -14.00 -5.80
C TYR A 207 -17.72 -12.55 -5.32
N ASN A 208 -17.11 -11.60 -6.03
CA ASN A 208 -17.09 -10.18 -5.70
C ASN A 208 -17.31 -9.34 -6.97
N LYS A 209 -18.47 -9.56 -7.59
CA LYS A 209 -18.86 -8.93 -8.87
C LYS A 209 -18.85 -7.40 -8.84
N ASP A 210 -19.19 -6.84 -7.69
CA ASP A 210 -19.28 -5.41 -7.45
C ASP A 210 -17.98 -4.79 -6.92
N ILE A 211 -16.84 -5.51 -6.94
CA ILE A 211 -15.56 -5.04 -6.37
C ILE A 211 -15.10 -3.69 -6.95
N ASN A 212 -15.33 -3.44 -8.24
CA ASN A 212 -14.98 -2.17 -8.88
C ASN A 212 -15.76 -0.98 -8.29
N ASN A 213 -16.95 -1.19 -7.70
CA ASN A 213 -17.73 -0.11 -7.10
C ASN A 213 -17.07 0.43 -5.81
N TYR A 214 -16.14 -0.34 -5.21
CA TYR A 214 -15.48 0.02 -3.96
C TYR A 214 -13.97 0.26 -4.15
N LEU A 215 -13.34 -0.51 -5.02
CA LEU A 215 -11.92 -0.37 -5.30
C LEU A 215 -11.67 0.57 -6.47
N GLY A 216 -12.67 0.88 -7.29
CA GLY A 216 -12.52 1.79 -8.43
C GLY A 216 -11.62 1.24 -9.53
N TYR A 217 -11.12 2.15 -10.34
CA TYR A 217 -10.37 1.90 -11.58
C TYR A 217 -8.94 2.43 -11.52
N GLY A 218 -8.51 2.94 -10.36
CA GLY A 218 -7.15 3.42 -10.19
C GLY A 218 -6.83 3.88 -8.77
N ARG A 219 -5.55 4.14 -8.53
CA ARG A 219 -5.07 4.86 -7.35
C ARG A 219 -4.19 6.04 -7.75
N VAL A 220 -4.15 7.03 -6.88
CA VAL A 220 -3.17 8.10 -6.89
C VAL A 220 -2.32 7.98 -5.62
N SER A 221 -1.01 8.14 -5.73
CA SER A 221 -0.10 8.13 -4.58
C SER A 221 0.92 9.25 -4.64
N MET A 222 1.26 9.82 -3.49
CA MET A 222 2.30 10.81 -3.32
C MET A 222 3.22 10.39 -2.19
N ASN A 223 4.52 10.35 -2.45
CA ASN A 223 5.56 10.05 -1.50
C ASN A 223 6.39 11.32 -1.29
N TRP A 224 6.57 11.73 -0.05
CA TRP A 224 7.39 12.88 0.34
C TRP A 224 8.59 12.43 1.14
N ASN A 225 9.78 12.61 0.56
CA ASN A 225 11.06 12.35 1.20
C ASN A 225 11.43 13.53 2.12
N ILE A 226 11.20 13.37 3.41
CA ILE A 226 11.46 14.40 4.42
C ILE A 226 12.93 14.30 4.83
N ASN A 227 13.70 15.33 4.49
CA ASN A 227 15.11 15.49 4.85
C ASN A 227 16.02 14.31 4.45
N GLY A 228 15.67 13.58 3.38
CA GLY A 228 16.45 12.43 2.91
C GLY A 228 16.37 11.19 3.81
N LYS A 229 15.58 11.24 4.90
CA LYS A 229 15.63 10.25 5.98
C LYS A 229 14.30 9.58 6.24
N SER A 230 13.19 10.30 6.14
CA SER A 230 11.85 9.81 6.43
C SER A 230 10.98 9.88 5.18
N MET A 231 10.00 9.00 5.07
CA MET A 231 9.08 8.98 3.94
C MET A 231 7.64 9.02 4.43
N LEU A 232 6.91 10.06 4.03
CA LEU A 232 5.47 10.16 4.21
C LEU A 232 4.79 9.80 2.89
N THR A 233 3.90 8.82 2.90
CA THR A 233 3.15 8.40 1.72
C THR A 233 1.66 8.65 1.94
N PHE A 234 1.02 9.30 0.98
CA PHE A 234 -0.43 9.42 0.89
C PHE A 234 -0.93 8.65 -0.34
N THR A 235 -1.94 7.81 -0.17
CA THR A 235 -2.58 7.07 -1.26
C THR A 235 -4.08 7.26 -1.19
N VAL A 236 -4.71 7.53 -2.33
CA VAL A 236 -6.16 7.61 -2.48
C VAL A 236 -6.64 6.73 -3.64
N ARG A 237 -7.83 6.16 -3.48
CA ARG A 237 -8.48 5.27 -4.45
C ARG A 237 -9.99 5.49 -4.44
N ASN A 238 -10.63 5.37 -5.60
CA ASN A 238 -12.09 5.36 -5.79
C ASN A 238 -12.83 6.58 -5.17
N ALA A 239 -12.14 7.68 -4.86
CA ALA A 239 -12.77 8.87 -4.29
C ALA A 239 -13.68 9.56 -5.32
N LEU A 240 -13.11 9.98 -6.46
CA LEU A 240 -13.86 10.69 -7.50
C LEU A 240 -14.85 9.79 -8.24
N GLU A 241 -14.42 8.57 -8.59
CA GLU A 241 -15.20 7.60 -9.38
C GLU A 241 -16.48 7.15 -8.67
N SER A 242 -16.49 7.15 -7.34
CA SER A 242 -17.66 6.82 -6.52
C SER A 242 -18.48 8.04 -6.09
N GLY A 243 -18.17 9.24 -6.58
CA GLY A 243 -18.81 10.48 -6.11
C GLY A 243 -18.57 10.72 -4.61
N PHE A 244 -17.36 10.43 -4.13
CA PHE A 244 -16.92 10.53 -2.73
C PHE A 244 -17.66 9.62 -1.74
N SER A 245 -18.40 8.62 -2.23
CA SER A 245 -19.20 7.74 -1.37
C SER A 245 -18.49 6.47 -0.91
N ARG A 246 -17.51 5.99 -1.68
CA ARG A 246 -16.80 4.70 -1.48
C ARG A 246 -15.29 4.80 -1.66
N GLY A 247 -14.71 5.92 -1.25
CA GLY A 247 -13.27 6.15 -1.31
C GLY A 247 -12.47 5.29 -0.34
N TYR A 248 -11.16 5.25 -0.57
CA TYR A 248 -10.15 4.75 0.34
C TYR A 248 -8.96 5.70 0.37
N GLU A 249 -8.48 5.97 1.57
CA GLU A 249 -7.34 6.83 1.86
C GLU A 249 -6.37 6.08 2.78
N LYS A 250 -5.07 6.24 2.53
CA LYS A 250 -4.01 5.70 3.37
C LYS A 250 -2.90 6.71 3.54
N VAL A 251 -2.43 6.85 4.77
CA VAL A 251 -1.22 7.57 5.13
C VAL A 251 -0.23 6.59 5.76
N THR A 252 1.01 6.60 5.32
CA THR A 252 2.09 5.88 6.00
C THR A 252 3.26 6.81 6.29
N LEU A 253 3.91 6.62 7.43
CA LEU A 253 5.14 7.32 7.79
C LEU A 253 6.18 6.29 8.20
N ASN A 254 7.31 6.29 7.51
CA ASN A 254 8.47 5.51 7.92
C ASN A 254 9.68 6.42 8.20
N PHE A 255 10.39 6.15 9.30
CA PHE A 255 11.48 6.98 9.79
C PHE A 255 12.58 6.12 10.41
N PRO A 256 13.85 6.55 10.37
CA PRO A 256 14.97 5.74 10.85
C PRO A 256 14.93 5.56 12.37
N ILE A 257 15.19 4.34 12.85
CA ILE A 257 15.42 4.05 14.28
C ILE A 257 16.88 3.65 14.49
N TYR A 258 17.30 2.54 13.87
CA TYR A 258 18.66 2.02 14.04
C TYR A 258 19.08 1.19 12.82
N LYS A 259 20.20 1.56 12.19
CA LYS A 259 20.69 0.94 10.95
C LYS A 259 19.56 0.86 9.91
N ARG A 260 19.11 -0.35 9.56
CA ARG A 260 18.02 -0.59 8.61
C ARG A 260 16.64 -0.67 9.25
N LEU A 261 16.57 -0.81 10.58
CA LEU A 261 15.30 -0.82 11.27
C LEU A 261 14.70 0.59 11.25
N ARG A 262 13.47 0.66 10.76
CA ARG A 262 12.69 1.90 10.67
C ARG A 262 11.42 1.77 11.49
N GLY A 263 11.01 2.86 12.11
CA GLY A 263 9.67 2.97 12.70
C GLY A 263 8.66 3.13 11.58
N TYR A 264 7.47 2.56 11.77
CA TYR A 264 6.42 2.57 10.75
C TYR A 264 5.06 2.87 11.39
N LEU A 265 4.37 3.86 10.83
CA LEU A 265 2.99 4.19 11.14
C LEU A 265 2.13 4.02 9.89
N ILE A 266 0.92 3.50 10.06
CA ILE A 266 -0.10 3.43 9.01
C ILE A 266 -1.43 3.91 9.55
N PHE A 267 -2.16 4.65 8.73
CA PHE A 267 -3.55 5.03 8.95
C PHE A 267 -4.31 4.77 7.65
N GLU A 268 -5.47 4.12 7.75
CA GLU A 268 -6.32 3.77 6.62
C GLU A 268 -7.77 4.12 6.95
N SER A 269 -8.47 4.69 5.98
CA SER A 269 -9.89 5.04 6.10
C SER A 269 -10.59 4.74 4.78
N GLY A 270 -11.69 4.01 4.82
CA GLY A 270 -12.50 3.75 3.63
C GLY A 270 -12.81 2.29 3.39
N TYR A 271 -13.17 2.00 2.13
CA TYR A 271 -13.54 0.66 1.68
C TYR A 271 -12.34 -0.12 1.16
N GLY A 272 -12.33 -1.43 1.40
CA GLY A 272 -11.31 -2.34 0.86
C GLY A 272 -9.91 -2.15 1.40
N ILE A 273 -9.80 -1.93 2.72
CA ILE A 273 -8.53 -2.03 3.46
C ILE A 273 -7.88 -3.39 3.21
N SER A 274 -8.68 -4.44 3.07
CA SER A 274 -8.32 -5.72 2.45
C SER A 274 -9.35 -6.13 1.40
N ILE A 275 -9.03 -7.16 0.60
CA ILE A 275 -9.93 -7.74 -0.39
C ILE A 275 -11.12 -8.48 0.27
N SER A 276 -10.91 -9.06 1.45
CA SER A 276 -12.01 -9.63 2.24
C SER A 276 -12.98 -8.54 2.69
N ASP A 277 -12.46 -7.36 3.04
CA ASP A 277 -13.24 -6.18 3.44
C ASP A 277 -13.52 -5.21 2.27
N TYR A 278 -13.54 -5.68 1.02
CA TYR A 278 -13.66 -4.82 -0.16
C TYR A 278 -14.91 -3.92 -0.13
N ASN A 279 -16.04 -4.44 0.39
CA ASN A 279 -17.32 -3.76 0.47
C ASN A 279 -17.67 -3.28 1.89
N HIS A 280 -16.68 -3.23 2.80
CA HIS A 280 -16.84 -2.81 4.18
C HIS A 280 -16.01 -1.57 4.47
N TYR A 281 -16.64 -0.56 5.08
CA TYR A 281 -15.96 0.67 5.49
C TYR A 281 -15.37 0.51 6.89
N ASP A 282 -14.11 0.89 7.05
CA ASP A 282 -13.48 0.94 8.37
C ASP A 282 -12.45 2.08 8.46
N ASN A 283 -12.13 2.46 9.70
CA ASN A 283 -10.95 3.24 10.02
C ASN A 283 -9.99 2.35 10.80
N ALA A 284 -8.76 2.28 10.32
CA ALA A 284 -7.74 1.44 10.90
C ALA A 284 -6.41 2.18 10.99
N GLY A 285 -5.55 1.72 11.88
CA GLY A 285 -4.20 2.25 11.99
C GLY A 285 -3.33 1.41 12.88
N GLY A 286 -2.02 1.55 12.72
CA GLY A 286 -1.08 0.80 13.52
C GLY A 286 0.30 1.39 13.57
N ILE A 287 1.07 0.89 14.54
CA ILE A 287 2.44 1.27 14.82
C ILE A 287 3.31 0.02 14.95
N GLY A 288 4.52 0.12 14.40
CA GLY A 288 5.52 -0.93 14.50
C GLY A 288 6.77 -0.58 13.70
N PHE A 289 7.25 -1.55 12.92
CA PHE A 289 8.55 -1.50 12.29
C PHE A 289 8.48 -1.88 10.81
N SER A 290 9.37 -1.29 10.02
CA SER A 290 9.63 -1.66 8.62
C SER A 290 11.12 -1.92 8.39
N PHE A 291 11.44 -2.72 7.38
CA PHE A 291 12.79 -3.22 7.10
C PHE A 291 13.08 -3.39 5.61
#